data_AF-A0A1W9VAS6-F1
#
_entry.id   AF-A0A1W9VAS6-F1
#
_cell.length_a   1.000
_cell.length_b   1.000
_cell.length_c   1.000
_cell.angle_alpha   90.00
_cell.angle_beta   90.00
_cell.angle_gamma   90.00
#
_symmetry.space_group_name_H-M   'P 1'
#
loop_
_entity.id
_entity.type
_entity.pdbx_description
1 polymer ?
#
loop_
_entity_poly.entity_id
_entity_poly.type
_entity_poly.pdbx_seq_one_letter_code
_entity_poly.pdbx_strand_id
1 'polypeptide(L)'
;MTFLCREIIMSDKKKIITICMGSSCFARGNNQNLKIIKQYLSDNMQNTAVHLTGALCQENCRKGPVIFLNDKMHNNVGSADLPDLLDTFFTEGFMLNPIYTEETECQDCYKCIRHCPVKSIKVKDGHAEAVSETALGAHEVSRHTIKRLNADDRDQEIFISSACPTMVEYIKKYQPRYSSYIAESLSPLQTHCQLLKQRYGQNISIIFAGPCISKKREADLRPDLLSLAISFEDLRDWLKSKMIEPSEIKTEDDNCFIPHSSRDGALYPSEGGMIRSIKDQSGETPAGRMLSFSDIHCMDEILAGLNEQKGKGPLFLELLACKGGCINGPASQKHIGTVVKQCLVNDYVLSLEVHNESDNLYCEDITYARVIEAPEAIDYTEDKIQRALRQIGKYNGEDEKNCGACGYSTCRDYARATLDGRAEKDMCISYLKKLSEKKSNALIKTMPSGVVIVDKHMRILECNSSFAELMGPETKAAYSARPGLKGAVLEKILPYSAVFEGVISREGSLTRQTFQLGDKIIEGSVFSIEKDHAVGGIFQDVTSPQVQKERIIRQAKQLMEKSIESVQQIAFLLGENAAESEVMLNTIIESFSSDGKNE
;
A
#
# COMPACT_ATOMS: atom_id res chain seq x y z
N MET A 1 4.28 -34.85 -13.14
CA MET A 1 5.16 -33.79 -12.60
C MET A 1 4.71 -33.52 -11.20
N THR A 2 5.57 -33.81 -10.22
CA THR A 2 5.33 -33.51 -8.81
C THR A 2 6.05 -32.20 -8.54
N PHE A 3 5.34 -31.11 -8.28
CA PHE A 3 5.94 -29.83 -7.92
C PHE A 3 5.96 -29.72 -6.40
N LEU A 4 7.14 -29.45 -5.83
CA LEU A 4 7.29 -29.14 -4.41
C LEU A 4 7.27 -27.63 -4.20
N CYS A 5 6.31 -27.14 -3.43
CA CYS A 5 6.30 -25.79 -2.91
C CYS A 5 7.30 -25.67 -1.76
N ARG A 6 8.29 -24.77 -1.86
CA ARG A 6 8.97 -24.26 -0.68
C ARG A 6 8.09 -23.19 -0.04
N GLU A 7 7.88 -23.28 1.26
CA GLU A 7 7.30 -22.19 2.05
C GLU A 7 8.02 -20.88 1.74
N ILE A 8 7.25 -19.82 1.49
CA ILE A 8 7.75 -18.46 1.38
C ILE A 8 8.23 -18.03 2.77
N ILE A 9 9.50 -18.28 3.07
CA ILE A 9 10.15 -17.63 4.19
C ILE A 9 10.43 -16.20 3.72
N MET A 10 9.53 -15.27 4.07
CA MET A 10 9.86 -13.85 4.04
C MET A 10 11.06 -13.64 4.97
N SER A 11 12.25 -13.50 4.39
CA SER A 11 13.43 -13.20 5.17
C SER A 11 13.35 -11.72 5.56
N ASP A 12 12.80 -11.43 6.74
CA ASP A 12 12.91 -10.16 7.47
C ASP A 12 14.36 -9.88 7.93
N LYS A 13 15.37 -10.35 7.18
CA LYS A 13 16.77 -10.13 7.51
C LYS A 13 17.17 -8.73 7.08
N LYS A 14 17.34 -7.86 8.07
CA LYS A 14 17.98 -6.55 7.96
C LYS A 14 19.27 -6.66 7.14
N LYS A 15 19.34 -6.01 5.98
CA LYS A 15 20.51 -6.02 5.10
C LYS A 15 21.58 -5.09 5.68
N ILE A 16 22.79 -5.61 5.87
CA ILE A 16 23.91 -4.87 6.46
C ILE A 16 24.98 -4.64 5.39
N ILE A 17 25.47 -3.42 5.26
CA ILE A 17 26.61 -3.07 4.41
C ILE A 17 27.71 -2.54 5.32
N THR A 18 28.89 -3.15 5.29
CA THR A 18 30.03 -2.73 6.11
C THR A 18 31.19 -2.32 5.22
N ILE A 19 31.65 -1.07 5.33
CA ILE A 19 32.76 -0.55 4.53
C ILE A 19 34.03 -0.50 5.40
N CYS A 20 35.14 -1.04 4.90
CA CYS A 20 36.43 -0.92 5.58
C CYS A 20 36.95 0.53 5.47
N MET A 21 37.09 1.19 6.61
CA MET A 21 37.55 2.58 6.75
C MET A 21 39.04 2.68 7.10
N GLY A 22 39.79 1.56 7.04
CA GLY A 22 41.24 1.60 7.21
C GLY A 22 41.90 2.48 6.16
N SER A 23 42.92 3.26 6.56
CA SER A 23 43.59 4.28 5.73
C SER A 23 43.95 3.79 4.32
N SER A 24 44.44 2.55 4.19
CA SER A 24 44.76 1.93 2.89
C SER A 24 43.53 1.64 2.02
N CYS A 25 42.46 1.05 2.57
CA CYS A 25 41.23 0.78 1.81
C CYS A 25 40.48 2.08 1.45
N PHE A 26 40.51 3.06 2.35
CA PHE A 26 39.87 4.36 2.15
C PHE A 26 40.53 5.15 1.01
N ALA A 27 41.87 5.20 0.98
CA ALA A 27 42.63 5.87 -0.08
C ALA A 27 42.54 5.15 -1.44
N ARG A 28 42.37 3.81 -1.45
CA ARG A 28 42.31 2.99 -2.68
C ARG A 28 40.94 2.98 -3.37
N GLY A 29 39.90 3.61 -2.80
CA GLY A 29 38.61 3.74 -3.47
C GLY A 29 37.38 3.70 -2.57
N ASN A 30 37.50 3.32 -1.29
CA ASN A 30 36.32 3.28 -0.40
C ASN A 30 35.74 4.68 -0.10
N ASN A 31 36.51 5.75 -0.27
CA ASN A 31 36.00 7.12 -0.19
C ASN A 31 34.95 7.43 -1.28
N GLN A 32 35.12 6.88 -2.48
CA GLN A 32 34.23 7.02 -3.62
C GLN A 32 33.09 6.00 -3.54
N ASN A 33 33.39 4.75 -3.19
CA ASN A 33 32.38 3.70 -3.00
C ASN A 33 31.33 4.08 -1.94
N LEU A 34 31.74 4.74 -0.84
CA LEU A 34 30.81 5.25 0.17
C LEU A 34 29.81 6.26 -0.42
N LYS A 35 30.25 7.14 -1.32
CA LYS A 35 29.37 8.12 -1.98
C LYS A 35 28.39 7.42 -2.92
N ILE A 36 28.87 6.44 -3.68
CA ILE A 36 28.05 5.64 -4.61
C ILE A 36 27.00 4.85 -3.83
N ILE A 37 27.36 4.20 -2.72
CA ILE A 37 26.40 3.46 -1.87
C ILE A 37 25.34 4.41 -1.30
N LYS A 38 25.73 5.59 -0.81
CA LYS A 38 24.76 6.57 -0.30
C LYS A 38 23.79 7.05 -1.37
N GLN A 39 24.30 7.33 -2.57
CA GLN A 39 23.49 7.75 -3.72
C GLN A 39 22.56 6.62 -4.18
N TYR A 40 23.08 5.40 -4.30
CA TYR A 40 22.29 4.22 -4.66
C TYR A 40 21.14 3.98 -3.68
N LEU A 41 21.39 4.13 -2.37
CA LEU A 41 20.35 3.98 -1.34
C LEU A 41 19.30 5.11 -1.38
N SER A 42 19.70 6.36 -1.68
CA SER A 42 18.72 7.45 -1.82
C SER A 42 17.83 7.28 -3.04
N ASP A 43 18.39 6.77 -4.13
CA ASP A 43 17.72 6.72 -5.42
C ASP A 43 16.78 5.50 -5.52
N ASN A 44 17.16 4.38 -4.91
CA ASN A 44 16.45 3.11 -5.11
C ASN A 44 15.68 2.58 -3.88
N MET A 45 15.94 3.06 -2.65
CA MET A 45 15.52 2.37 -1.43
C MET A 45 14.79 3.27 -0.41
N GLN A 46 13.68 3.90 -0.83
CA GLN A 46 12.96 4.86 0.01
C GLN A 46 12.20 4.26 1.21
N ASN A 47 12.07 2.92 1.32
CA ASN A 47 11.35 2.25 2.43
C ASN A 47 11.99 0.95 2.94
N THR A 48 13.28 0.70 2.68
CA THR A 48 13.94 -0.56 3.10
C THR A 48 14.92 -0.34 4.27
N ALA A 49 14.84 -1.18 5.31
CA ALA A 49 15.73 -1.12 6.47
C ALA A 49 17.15 -1.63 6.14
N VAL A 50 18.01 -0.75 5.62
CA VAL A 50 19.43 -1.03 5.35
C VAL A 50 20.31 -0.43 6.46
N HIS A 51 21.24 -1.23 7.00
CA HIS A 51 22.21 -0.76 7.98
C HIS A 51 23.59 -0.59 7.35
N LEU A 52 23.96 0.65 7.06
CA LEU A 52 25.29 1.01 6.57
C LEU A 52 26.22 1.31 7.75
N THR A 53 27.33 0.57 7.86
CA THR A 53 28.33 0.75 8.91
C THR A 53 29.74 0.89 8.34
N GLY A 54 30.57 1.67 9.01
CA GLY A 54 32.01 1.71 8.75
C GLY A 54 32.72 0.83 9.76
N ALA A 55 33.58 -0.08 9.31
CA ALA A 55 34.44 -0.85 10.17
C ALA A 55 35.87 -0.28 10.17
N LEU A 56 36.58 -0.47 11.29
CA LEU A 56 38.03 -0.23 11.36
C LEU A 56 38.79 -1.19 10.41
N CYS A 57 40.11 -1.02 10.32
CA CYS A 57 40.96 -1.85 9.47
C CYS A 57 40.66 -3.35 9.65
N GLN A 58 40.39 -4.03 8.53
CA GLN A 58 40.07 -5.46 8.49
C GLN A 58 41.29 -6.33 8.17
N GLU A 59 42.50 -5.77 8.30
CA GLU A 59 43.81 -6.40 8.05
C GLU A 59 43.98 -7.07 6.67
N ASN A 60 43.06 -6.80 5.75
CA ASN A 60 43.03 -7.33 4.39
C ASN A 60 43.46 -6.29 3.35
N CYS A 61 44.32 -5.34 3.73
CA CYS A 61 44.72 -4.19 2.89
C CYS A 61 45.35 -4.62 1.54
N ARG A 62 45.98 -5.80 1.47
CA ARG A 62 46.51 -6.37 0.22
C ARG A 62 45.43 -6.68 -0.83
N LYS A 63 44.17 -6.81 -0.41
CA LYS A 63 43.00 -7.10 -1.26
C LYS A 63 41.96 -5.95 -1.24
N GLY A 64 42.37 -4.77 -0.77
CA GLY A 64 41.49 -3.59 -0.67
C GLY A 64 41.35 -2.85 -2.02
N PRO A 65 40.21 -2.19 -2.28
CA PRO A 65 39.14 -1.84 -1.32
C PRO A 65 38.23 -3.02 -0.93
N VAL A 66 37.92 -3.14 0.37
CA VAL A 66 37.11 -4.22 0.93
C VAL A 66 35.76 -3.67 1.41
N ILE A 67 34.68 -4.35 1.01
CA ILE A 67 33.30 -4.09 1.44
C ILE A 67 32.68 -5.42 1.85
N PHE A 68 31.88 -5.43 2.92
CA PHE A 68 31.11 -6.59 3.32
C PHE A 68 29.63 -6.33 3.06
N LEU A 69 28.99 -7.33 2.48
CA LEU A 69 27.56 -7.36 2.23
C LEU A 69 27.01 -8.50 3.09
N ASN A 70 26.31 -8.12 4.16
CA ASN A 70 26.12 -8.95 5.36
C ASN A 70 27.47 -9.49 5.86
N ASP A 71 27.66 -10.82 5.87
CA ASP A 71 28.88 -11.48 6.32
C ASP A 71 29.84 -11.83 5.16
N LYS A 72 29.48 -11.50 3.91
CA LYS A 72 30.27 -11.87 2.72
C LYS A 72 31.26 -10.76 2.37
N MET A 73 32.55 -11.09 2.33
CA MET A 73 33.63 -10.18 1.98
C MET A 73 33.77 -10.04 0.45
N HIS A 74 33.76 -8.81 -0.04
CA HIS A 74 34.07 -8.44 -1.41
C HIS A 74 35.37 -7.62 -1.43
N ASN A 75 36.29 -8.01 -2.30
CA ASN A 75 37.63 -7.44 -2.42
C ASN A 75 37.83 -6.76 -3.78
N ASN A 76 38.83 -5.88 -3.86
CA ASN A 76 39.11 -5.04 -5.03
C ASN A 76 37.87 -4.35 -5.60
N VAL A 77 36.95 -3.90 -4.74
CA VAL A 77 35.69 -3.35 -5.20
C VAL A 77 35.92 -1.97 -5.81
N GLY A 78 35.87 -1.88 -7.14
CA GLY A 78 35.96 -0.64 -7.89
C GLY A 78 34.65 0.13 -7.89
N SER A 79 34.72 1.42 -8.19
CA SER A 79 33.54 2.28 -8.33
C SER A 79 32.64 1.91 -9.52
N ALA A 80 33.20 1.23 -10.53
CA ALA A 80 32.47 0.75 -11.70
C ALA A 80 31.67 -0.54 -11.43
N ASP A 81 32.20 -1.44 -10.61
CA ASP A 81 31.59 -2.76 -10.35
C ASP A 81 30.60 -2.73 -9.16
N LEU A 82 30.64 -1.65 -8.38
CA LEU A 82 29.85 -1.51 -7.16
C LEU A 82 28.33 -1.44 -7.40
N PRO A 83 27.81 -0.73 -8.42
CA PRO A 83 26.37 -0.74 -8.71
C PRO A 83 25.83 -2.14 -8.99
N ASP A 84 26.49 -2.92 -9.86
CA ASP A 84 26.09 -4.30 -10.20
C ASP A 84 26.15 -5.22 -8.97
N LEU A 85 27.14 -5.00 -8.10
CA LEU A 85 27.28 -5.73 -6.85
C LEU A 85 26.14 -5.42 -5.87
N LEU A 86 25.71 -4.16 -5.79
CA LEU A 86 24.58 -3.74 -4.96
C LEU A 86 23.26 -4.27 -5.53
N ASP A 87 23.07 -4.21 -6.85
CA ASP A 87 21.90 -4.78 -7.53
C ASP A 87 21.77 -6.26 -7.20
N THR A 88 22.86 -7.02 -7.34
CA THR A 88 22.91 -8.45 -6.99
C THR A 88 22.59 -8.69 -5.51
N PHE A 89 23.15 -7.89 -4.60
CA PHE A 89 22.94 -8.06 -3.16
C PHE A 89 21.50 -7.77 -2.70
N PHE A 90 20.85 -6.81 -3.35
CA PHE A 90 19.45 -6.49 -3.09
C PHE A 90 18.48 -7.42 -3.84
N THR A 91 18.88 -8.01 -4.96
CA THR A 91 18.11 -9.05 -5.68
C THR A 91 18.33 -10.47 -5.16
N GLU A 92 19.40 -10.78 -4.41
CA GLU A 92 19.68 -12.11 -3.81
C GLU A 92 18.66 -12.54 -2.72
N GLY A 93 17.60 -11.77 -2.48
CA GLY A 93 16.40 -12.19 -1.73
C GLY A 93 15.09 -12.18 -2.55
N PHE A 94 15.20 -11.82 -3.82
CA PHE A 94 14.12 -11.71 -4.80
C PHE A 94 14.43 -12.61 -6.01
N MET A 95 14.66 -13.90 -5.79
CA MET A 95 14.32 -14.88 -6.83
C MET A 95 12.80 -15.05 -6.83
N LEU A 96 12.12 -14.15 -7.53
CA LEU A 96 10.71 -14.30 -7.92
C LEU A 96 10.66 -15.07 -9.24
N ASN A 97 11.01 -16.35 -9.20
CA ASN A 97 10.42 -17.31 -10.13
C ASN A 97 9.47 -18.17 -9.30
N PRO A 98 8.15 -17.88 -9.29
CA PRO A 98 7.17 -18.66 -8.54
C PRO A 98 7.04 -20.11 -9.06
N ILE A 99 7.75 -20.46 -10.13
CA ILE A 99 7.83 -21.78 -10.74
C ILE A 99 9.29 -22.01 -11.15
N TYR A 100 9.86 -23.15 -10.77
CA TYR A 100 11.16 -23.63 -11.28
C TYR A 100 11.00 -25.07 -11.79
N THR A 101 11.89 -25.47 -12.70
CA THR A 101 11.97 -26.83 -13.24
C THR A 101 13.20 -27.51 -12.64
N GLU A 102 13.06 -28.74 -12.15
CA GLU A 102 14.22 -29.54 -11.71
C GLU A 102 15.03 -29.99 -12.93
N GLU A 103 16.27 -29.51 -13.03
CA GLU A 103 17.18 -29.70 -14.18
C GLU A 103 17.42 -31.19 -14.49
N THR A 104 17.32 -32.07 -13.50
CA THR A 104 17.54 -33.52 -13.68
C THR A 104 16.35 -34.26 -14.28
N GLU A 105 15.16 -33.65 -14.32
CA GLU A 105 13.94 -34.29 -14.85
C GLU A 105 13.46 -33.69 -16.20
N CYS A 106 14.02 -32.56 -16.63
CA CYS A 106 13.79 -32.04 -17.97
C CYS A 106 14.45 -32.95 -19.02
N GLN A 107 13.71 -33.34 -20.07
CA GLN A 107 14.21 -34.23 -21.11
C GLN A 107 14.71 -33.49 -22.36
N ASP A 108 14.76 -32.15 -22.35
CA ASP A 108 15.23 -31.28 -23.45
C ASP A 108 14.78 -31.69 -24.86
N CYS A 109 13.61 -32.33 -24.95
CA CYS A 109 13.23 -33.04 -26.16
C CYS A 109 12.52 -32.15 -27.18
N TYR A 110 12.25 -30.89 -26.82
CA TYR A 110 11.57 -29.86 -27.64
C TYR A 110 10.24 -30.33 -28.28
N LYS A 111 9.65 -31.44 -27.81
CA LYS A 111 8.42 -32.03 -28.39
C LYS A 111 7.22 -31.09 -28.30
N CYS A 112 7.13 -30.31 -27.22
CA CYS A 112 6.11 -29.28 -27.00
C CYS A 112 6.15 -28.14 -28.03
N ILE A 113 7.34 -27.78 -28.52
CA ILE A 113 7.54 -26.72 -29.53
C ILE A 113 7.23 -27.24 -30.94
N ARG A 114 7.57 -28.50 -31.23
CA ARG A 114 7.49 -29.07 -32.59
C ARG A 114 6.06 -29.38 -33.09
N HIS A 115 5.07 -29.44 -32.21
CA HIS A 115 3.69 -29.79 -32.56
C HIS A 115 2.68 -28.65 -32.31
N CYS A 116 3.13 -27.44 -31.97
CA CYS A 116 2.24 -26.28 -31.84
C CYS A 116 1.88 -25.75 -33.25
N PRO A 117 0.64 -25.94 -33.76
CA PRO A 117 0.29 -25.58 -35.13
C PRO A 117 0.19 -24.06 -35.34
N VAL A 118 0.07 -23.29 -34.25
CA VAL A 118 -0.28 -21.87 -34.24
C VAL A 118 0.80 -20.97 -33.61
N LYS A 119 1.99 -21.52 -33.27
CA LYS A 119 3.10 -20.79 -32.62
C LYS A 119 2.72 -20.02 -31.34
N SER A 120 1.70 -20.48 -30.60
CA SER A 120 1.17 -19.83 -29.39
C SER A 120 1.99 -20.08 -28.11
N ILE A 121 3.18 -20.65 -28.23
CA ILE A 121 4.09 -20.92 -27.11
C ILE A 121 5.42 -20.22 -27.40
N LYS A 122 5.75 -19.19 -26.63
CA LYS A 122 7.07 -18.55 -26.63
C LYS A 122 7.87 -19.03 -25.43
N VAL A 123 9.09 -19.51 -25.67
CA VAL A 123 10.04 -19.84 -24.62
C VAL A 123 10.85 -18.60 -24.32
N LYS A 124 10.71 -18.05 -23.11
CA LYS A 124 11.62 -17.04 -22.57
C LYS A 124 12.30 -17.66 -21.36
N ASP A 125 13.64 -17.68 -21.39
CA ASP A 125 14.47 -18.25 -20.33
C ASP A 125 14.10 -19.70 -19.93
N GLY A 126 13.57 -20.49 -20.87
CA GLY A 126 13.20 -21.91 -20.65
C GLY A 126 11.72 -22.18 -20.31
N HIS A 127 10.86 -21.16 -20.20
CA HIS A 127 9.47 -21.30 -19.77
C HIS A 127 8.44 -20.82 -20.81
N ALA A 128 7.26 -21.47 -20.84
CA ALA A 128 6.12 -21.12 -21.68
C ALA A 128 5.16 -20.19 -20.92
N GLU A 129 4.92 -18.98 -21.44
CA GLU A 129 4.00 -17.98 -20.87
C GLU A 129 2.85 -17.68 -21.85
N ALA A 130 1.65 -17.43 -21.32
CA ALA A 130 0.48 -17.04 -22.09
C ALA A 130 -0.41 -16.08 -21.29
N VAL A 131 -1.03 -15.12 -21.97
CA VAL A 131 -2.03 -14.22 -21.39
C VAL A 131 -3.40 -14.64 -21.90
N SER A 132 -4.35 -14.82 -20.99
CA SER A 132 -5.72 -15.22 -21.29
C SER A 132 -6.70 -14.25 -20.66
N GLU A 133 -7.92 -14.16 -21.20
CA GLU A 133 -8.95 -13.31 -20.62
C GLU A 133 -10.09 -14.11 -19.98
N THR A 134 -10.55 -13.63 -18.83
CA THR A 134 -11.63 -14.26 -18.05
C THR A 134 -12.99 -14.21 -18.74
N ALA A 135 -13.13 -13.40 -19.79
CA ALA A 135 -14.32 -13.39 -20.65
C ALA A 135 -14.64 -14.79 -21.22
N LEU A 136 -13.63 -15.65 -21.44
CA LEU A 136 -13.85 -17.04 -21.86
C LEU A 136 -14.63 -17.85 -20.81
N GLY A 137 -14.27 -17.73 -19.53
CA GLY A 137 -15.02 -18.39 -18.46
C GLY A 137 -16.41 -17.80 -18.27
N ALA A 138 -16.57 -16.50 -18.50
CA ALA A 138 -17.87 -15.84 -18.49
C ALA A 138 -18.78 -16.33 -19.63
N HIS A 139 -18.23 -16.54 -20.83
CA HIS A 139 -18.94 -17.16 -21.93
C HIS A 139 -19.46 -18.55 -21.54
N GLU A 140 -18.60 -19.39 -20.95
CA GLU A 140 -18.98 -20.73 -20.52
C GLU A 140 -20.06 -20.74 -19.43
N VAL A 141 -19.96 -19.85 -18.43
CA VAL A 141 -20.99 -19.70 -17.40
C VAL A 141 -22.34 -19.31 -17.99
N SER A 142 -22.38 -18.38 -18.95
CA SER A 142 -23.62 -17.99 -19.65
C SER A 142 -24.25 -19.19 -20.34
N ARG A 143 -23.44 -19.97 -21.05
CA ARG A 143 -23.87 -21.15 -21.82
C ARG A 143 -24.47 -22.24 -20.94
N HIS A 144 -23.81 -22.55 -19.82
CA HIS A 144 -24.35 -23.48 -18.82
C HIS A 144 -25.62 -22.94 -18.14
N THR A 145 -25.69 -21.63 -17.91
CA THR A 145 -26.89 -20.97 -17.39
C THR A 145 -28.07 -21.09 -18.37
N ILE A 146 -27.85 -20.90 -19.68
CA ILE A 146 -28.86 -21.08 -20.73
C ILE A 146 -29.41 -22.51 -20.69
N LYS A 147 -28.52 -23.52 -20.68
CA LYS A 147 -28.92 -24.93 -20.61
C LYS A 147 -29.79 -25.21 -19.38
N ARG A 148 -29.39 -24.68 -18.23
CA ARG A 148 -30.12 -24.86 -16.97
C ARG A 148 -31.47 -24.16 -16.96
N LEU A 149 -31.55 -22.94 -17.49
CA LEU A 149 -32.80 -22.20 -17.60
C LEU A 149 -33.77 -22.84 -18.58
N ASN A 150 -33.30 -23.46 -19.65
CA ASN A 150 -34.14 -24.11 -20.67
C ASN A 150 -34.50 -25.58 -20.35
N ALA A 151 -33.90 -26.20 -19.32
CA ALA A 151 -34.18 -27.60 -18.97
C ALA A 151 -35.65 -27.83 -18.53
N ASP A 152 -36.33 -28.85 -19.05
CA ASP A 152 -37.74 -29.11 -18.70
C ASP A 152 -37.92 -29.72 -17.29
N ASP A 153 -36.90 -30.41 -16.78
CA ASP A 153 -36.88 -31.14 -15.51
C ASP A 153 -36.31 -30.33 -14.34
N ARG A 154 -36.46 -29.00 -14.37
CA ARG A 154 -35.97 -28.10 -13.30
C ARG A 154 -36.61 -28.41 -11.95
N ASP A 155 -35.76 -28.76 -10.99
CA ASP A 155 -36.00 -28.83 -9.54
C ASP A 155 -36.12 -27.45 -8.86
N GLN A 156 -35.78 -26.36 -9.55
CA GLN A 156 -35.84 -24.99 -9.03
C GLN A 156 -36.28 -23.98 -10.11
N GLU A 157 -37.07 -22.98 -9.72
CA GLU A 157 -37.52 -21.91 -10.62
C GLU A 157 -36.72 -20.61 -10.47
N ILE A 158 -36.12 -20.36 -9.31
CA ILE A 158 -35.41 -19.11 -9.00
C ILE A 158 -33.91 -19.38 -8.97
N PHE A 159 -33.15 -18.64 -9.77
CA PHE A 159 -31.70 -18.80 -9.89
C PHE A 159 -31.01 -17.47 -9.59
N ILE A 160 -30.08 -17.46 -8.64
CA ILE A 160 -29.21 -16.33 -8.32
C ILE A 160 -27.83 -16.63 -8.90
N SER A 161 -27.25 -15.68 -9.62
CA SER A 161 -25.94 -15.85 -10.24
C SER A 161 -24.83 -16.13 -9.21
N SER A 162 -23.90 -17.03 -9.56
CA SER A 162 -22.70 -17.34 -8.78
C SER A 162 -21.49 -16.47 -9.13
N ALA A 163 -21.64 -15.57 -10.12
CA ALA A 163 -20.53 -14.83 -10.71
C ALA A 163 -19.84 -13.84 -9.75
N CYS A 164 -20.61 -13.22 -8.86
CA CYS A 164 -20.09 -12.30 -7.84
C CYS A 164 -19.75 -13.07 -6.55
N PRO A 165 -18.46 -13.34 -6.25
CA PRO A 165 -18.08 -14.08 -5.04
C PRO A 165 -18.56 -13.38 -3.77
N THR A 166 -18.56 -12.05 -3.74
CA THR A 166 -19.03 -11.27 -2.59
C THR A 166 -20.51 -11.51 -2.32
N MET A 167 -21.36 -11.55 -3.36
CA MET A 167 -22.79 -11.81 -3.18
C MET A 167 -23.07 -13.24 -2.75
N VAL A 168 -22.34 -14.22 -3.31
CA VAL A 168 -22.43 -15.62 -2.86
C VAL A 168 -22.08 -15.74 -1.38
N GLU A 169 -21.00 -15.08 -0.92
CA GLU A 169 -20.65 -15.06 0.49
C GLU A 169 -21.67 -14.33 1.34
N TYR A 170 -22.15 -13.17 0.88
CA TYR A 170 -23.12 -12.37 1.62
C TYR A 170 -24.40 -13.17 1.86
N ILE A 171 -24.95 -13.79 0.82
CA ILE A 171 -26.17 -14.60 0.94
C ILE A 171 -25.93 -15.77 1.89
N LYS A 172 -24.86 -16.55 1.71
CA LYS A 172 -24.61 -17.72 2.55
C LYS A 172 -24.35 -17.38 4.02
N LYS A 173 -23.73 -16.24 4.31
CA LYS A 173 -23.39 -15.83 5.67
C LYS A 173 -24.52 -15.07 6.37
N TYR A 174 -25.17 -14.14 5.68
CA TYR A 174 -26.09 -13.17 6.27
C TYR A 174 -27.54 -13.41 5.89
N GLN A 175 -27.81 -14.07 4.77
CA GLN A 175 -29.16 -14.43 4.35
C GLN A 175 -29.28 -15.92 3.98
N PRO A 176 -28.90 -16.85 4.89
CA PRO A 176 -28.74 -18.26 4.56
C PRO A 176 -30.01 -18.92 4.01
N ARG A 177 -31.19 -18.38 4.33
CA ARG A 177 -32.50 -18.81 3.81
C ARG A 177 -32.64 -18.74 2.28
N TYR A 178 -31.83 -17.93 1.60
CA TYR A 178 -31.83 -17.81 0.13
C TYR A 178 -30.68 -18.57 -0.54
N SER A 179 -29.85 -19.27 0.24
CA SER A 179 -28.65 -19.95 -0.28
C SER A 179 -28.95 -21.02 -1.32
N SER A 180 -30.10 -21.70 -1.21
CA SER A 180 -30.54 -22.71 -2.17
C SER A 180 -30.83 -22.11 -3.55
N TYR A 181 -31.16 -20.82 -3.63
CA TYR A 181 -31.42 -20.17 -4.91
C TYR A 181 -30.14 -19.87 -5.71
N ILE A 182 -28.96 -19.93 -5.09
CA ILE A 182 -27.69 -19.69 -5.79
C ILE A 182 -27.43 -20.81 -6.78
N ALA A 183 -27.15 -20.45 -8.04
CA ALA A 183 -26.74 -21.41 -9.05
C ALA A 183 -25.49 -22.17 -8.60
N GLU A 184 -25.54 -23.50 -8.60
CA GLU A 184 -24.43 -24.38 -8.22
C GLU A 184 -23.40 -24.50 -9.34
N SER A 185 -22.87 -23.36 -9.78
CA SER A 185 -21.84 -23.28 -10.80
C SER A 185 -20.62 -22.51 -10.31
N LEU A 186 -19.46 -22.86 -10.87
CA LEU A 186 -18.22 -22.11 -10.70
C LEU A 186 -18.40 -20.65 -11.13
N SER A 187 -17.63 -19.76 -10.50
CA SER A 187 -17.55 -18.37 -10.97
C SER A 187 -16.93 -18.30 -12.37
N PRO A 188 -17.09 -17.20 -13.12
CA PRO A 188 -16.41 -17.01 -14.40
C PRO A 188 -14.89 -17.21 -14.31
N LEU A 189 -14.26 -16.77 -13.22
CA LEU A 189 -12.82 -16.97 -13.02
C LEU A 189 -12.47 -18.45 -12.83
N GLN A 190 -13.20 -19.13 -11.95
CA GLN A 190 -12.93 -20.55 -11.67
C GLN A 190 -13.23 -21.41 -12.90
N THR A 191 -14.30 -21.09 -13.63
CA THR A 191 -14.64 -21.72 -14.91
C THR A 191 -13.53 -21.50 -15.94
N HIS A 192 -12.98 -20.29 -16.04
CA HIS A 192 -11.83 -20.00 -16.91
C HIS A 192 -10.60 -20.81 -16.51
N CYS A 193 -10.29 -20.89 -15.22
CA CYS A 193 -9.17 -21.69 -14.72
C CYS A 193 -9.35 -23.18 -15.07
N GLN A 194 -10.55 -23.70 -14.89
CA GLN A 194 -10.86 -25.09 -15.24
C GLN A 194 -10.75 -25.34 -16.74
N LEU A 195 -11.27 -24.43 -17.57
CA LEU A 195 -11.14 -24.49 -19.03
C LEU A 195 -9.66 -24.54 -19.46
N LEU A 196 -8.83 -23.69 -18.87
CA LEU A 196 -7.39 -23.67 -19.16
C LEU A 196 -6.70 -24.97 -18.72
N LYS A 197 -7.04 -25.51 -17.54
CA LYS A 197 -6.47 -26.77 -17.04
C LYS A 197 -6.94 -27.99 -17.82
N GLN A 198 -8.18 -27.99 -18.32
CA GLN A 198 -8.68 -29.04 -19.22
C GLN A 198 -7.92 -29.03 -20.55
N ARG A 199 -7.64 -27.84 -21.10
CA ARG A 199 -6.95 -27.70 -22.40
C ARG A 199 -5.45 -27.90 -22.33
N TYR A 200 -4.78 -27.33 -21.34
CA TYR A 200 -3.32 -27.27 -21.27
C TYR A 200 -2.72 -28.19 -20.18
N GLY A 201 -3.58 -28.90 -19.44
CA GLY A 201 -3.18 -29.83 -18.39
C GLY A 201 -3.20 -29.23 -16.99
N GLN A 202 -3.23 -30.11 -15.99
CA GLN A 202 -3.39 -29.71 -14.59
C GLN A 202 -2.16 -29.03 -13.97
N ASN A 203 -0.99 -29.20 -14.60
CA ASN A 203 0.31 -28.73 -14.11
C ASN A 203 0.61 -27.26 -14.41
N ILE A 204 -0.35 -26.51 -14.97
CA ILE A 204 -0.21 -25.07 -15.16
C ILE A 204 -0.53 -24.32 -13.87
N SER A 205 0.25 -23.28 -13.58
CA SER A 205 -0.07 -22.29 -12.55
C SER A 205 -0.84 -21.14 -13.19
N ILE A 206 -1.92 -20.72 -12.54
CA ILE A 206 -2.80 -19.65 -13.05
C ILE A 206 -2.76 -18.50 -12.05
N ILE A 207 -2.43 -17.31 -12.55
CA ILE A 207 -2.43 -16.07 -11.78
C ILE A 207 -3.51 -15.15 -12.36
N PHE A 208 -4.41 -14.70 -11.50
CA PHE A 208 -5.49 -13.78 -11.87
C PHE A 208 -5.15 -12.36 -11.44
N ALA A 209 -5.42 -11.38 -12.31
CA ALA A 209 -5.40 -9.96 -11.96
C ALA A 209 -6.78 -9.35 -12.19
N GLY A 210 -7.36 -8.71 -11.17
CA GLY A 210 -8.71 -8.16 -11.28
C GLY A 210 -9.10 -7.06 -10.30
N PRO A 211 -10.32 -6.52 -10.45
CA PRO A 211 -10.79 -5.38 -9.65
C PRO A 211 -11.35 -5.76 -8.28
N CYS A 212 -11.47 -7.06 -7.97
CA CYS A 212 -12.20 -7.57 -6.82
C CYS A 212 -11.29 -8.32 -5.84
N ILE A 213 -11.27 -7.88 -4.57
CA ILE A 213 -10.52 -8.55 -3.49
C ILE A 213 -11.07 -9.94 -3.16
N SER A 214 -12.38 -10.16 -3.33
CA SER A 214 -13.03 -11.44 -3.01
C SER A 214 -12.57 -12.58 -3.94
N LYS A 215 -11.89 -12.28 -5.05
CA LYS A 215 -11.25 -13.30 -5.90
C LYS A 215 -10.02 -13.92 -5.23
N LYS A 216 -9.38 -13.24 -4.27
CA LYS A 216 -8.36 -13.85 -3.39
C LYS A 216 -8.94 -15.03 -2.63
N ARG A 217 -10.14 -14.86 -2.09
CA ARG A 217 -10.86 -15.94 -1.41
C ARG A 217 -11.32 -17.06 -2.34
N GLU A 218 -11.61 -16.78 -3.62
CA GLU A 218 -11.84 -17.85 -4.60
C GLU A 218 -10.58 -18.69 -4.84
N ALA A 219 -9.40 -18.06 -4.84
CA ALA A 219 -8.12 -18.76 -4.92
C ALA A 219 -7.88 -19.62 -3.67
N ASP A 220 -8.09 -19.07 -2.48
CA ASP A 220 -7.91 -19.80 -1.21
C ASP A 220 -8.83 -21.03 -1.11
N LEU A 221 -10.05 -20.96 -1.67
CA LEU A 221 -11.01 -22.06 -1.64
C LEU A 221 -10.79 -23.11 -2.74
N ARG A 222 -10.16 -22.72 -3.86
CA ARG A 222 -9.87 -23.61 -5.00
C ARG A 222 -8.41 -23.46 -5.45
N PRO A 223 -7.44 -23.78 -4.58
CA PRO A 223 -6.02 -23.71 -4.92
C PRO A 223 -5.64 -24.72 -6.02
N ASP A 224 -6.47 -25.74 -6.24
CA ASP A 224 -6.39 -26.69 -7.34
C ASP A 224 -6.64 -26.02 -8.71
N LEU A 225 -7.48 -24.98 -8.77
CA LEU A 225 -7.80 -24.24 -9.99
C LEU A 225 -6.95 -22.98 -10.15
N LEU A 226 -6.81 -22.19 -9.09
CA LEU A 226 -6.23 -20.85 -9.14
C LEU A 226 -5.08 -20.73 -8.14
N SER A 227 -3.88 -20.50 -8.66
CA SER A 227 -2.66 -20.46 -7.83
C SER A 227 -2.54 -19.16 -7.05
N LEU A 228 -2.91 -18.03 -7.65
CA LEU A 228 -2.82 -16.72 -7.02
C LEU A 228 -3.84 -15.75 -7.64
N ALA A 229 -4.43 -14.89 -6.81
CA ALA A 229 -5.20 -13.73 -7.28
C ALA A 229 -4.57 -12.45 -6.73
N ILE A 230 -4.26 -11.53 -7.63
CA ILE A 230 -3.78 -10.18 -7.32
C ILE A 230 -4.83 -9.15 -7.74
N SER A 231 -4.83 -8.02 -7.05
CA SER A 231 -5.70 -6.89 -7.39
C SER A 231 -5.08 -6.03 -8.51
N PHE A 232 -5.89 -5.22 -9.19
CA PHE A 232 -5.36 -4.20 -10.12
C PHE A 232 -4.49 -3.15 -9.41
N GLU A 233 -4.67 -2.93 -8.12
CA GLU A 233 -3.78 -2.09 -7.32
C GLU A 233 -2.42 -2.77 -7.15
N ASP A 234 -2.41 -4.04 -6.73
CA ASP A 234 -1.21 -4.86 -6.59
C ASP A 234 -0.42 -4.90 -7.93
N LEU A 235 -1.13 -5.08 -9.05
CA LEU A 235 -0.52 -5.10 -10.38
C LEU A 235 0.10 -3.75 -10.76
N ARG A 236 -0.59 -2.63 -10.52
CA ARG A 236 -0.06 -1.28 -10.80
C ARG A 236 1.19 -1.00 -9.99
N ASP A 237 1.17 -1.36 -8.71
CA ASP A 237 2.32 -1.15 -7.83
C ASP A 237 3.51 -2.02 -8.25
N TRP A 238 3.24 -3.25 -8.70
CA TRP A 238 4.26 -4.12 -9.25
C TRP A 238 4.86 -3.55 -10.55
N LEU A 239 4.04 -3.07 -11.50
CA LEU A 239 4.52 -2.44 -12.73
C LEU A 239 5.38 -1.20 -12.44
N LYS A 240 4.95 -0.34 -11.51
CA LYS A 240 5.74 0.82 -11.05
C LYS A 240 7.08 0.43 -10.46
N SER A 241 7.11 -0.62 -9.63
CA SER A 241 8.36 -1.12 -9.03
C SER A 241 9.37 -1.63 -10.08
N LYS A 242 8.85 -2.01 -11.26
CA LYS A 242 9.65 -2.43 -12.41
C LYS A 242 9.89 -1.30 -13.42
N MET A 243 9.45 -0.08 -13.11
CA MET A 243 9.51 1.08 -14.01
C MET A 243 8.87 0.78 -15.39
N ILE A 244 7.79 0.01 -15.41
CA ILE A 244 7.04 -0.31 -16.62
C ILE A 244 5.86 0.64 -16.70
N GLU A 245 5.82 1.45 -17.76
CA GLU A 245 4.69 2.33 -18.08
C GLU A 245 3.88 1.75 -19.25
N PRO A 246 2.70 1.15 -19.00
CA PRO A 246 1.92 0.48 -20.04
C PRO A 246 1.57 1.37 -21.23
N SER A 247 1.37 2.68 -21.03
CA SER A 247 1.04 3.60 -22.12
C SER A 247 2.18 3.82 -23.12
N GLU A 248 3.41 3.47 -22.75
CA GLU A 248 4.59 3.60 -23.62
C GLU A 248 4.89 2.31 -24.41
N ILE A 249 4.22 1.20 -24.07
CA ILE A 249 4.42 -0.09 -24.70
C ILE A 249 3.68 -0.11 -26.05
N LYS A 250 4.42 -0.33 -27.13
CA LYS A 250 3.82 -0.60 -28.44
C LYS A 250 3.36 -2.06 -28.50
N THR A 251 2.09 -2.26 -28.83
CA THR A 251 1.54 -3.59 -29.10
C THR A 251 1.95 -4.04 -30.50
N GLU A 252 2.49 -5.26 -30.62
CA GLU A 252 2.70 -5.93 -31.90
C GLU A 252 1.42 -6.68 -32.32
N ASP A 253 1.20 -6.87 -33.62
CA ASP A 253 -0.01 -7.50 -34.17
C ASP A 253 -0.25 -8.94 -33.68
N ASP A 254 0.81 -9.63 -33.23
CA ASP A 254 0.74 -11.00 -32.71
C ASP A 254 0.37 -11.10 -31.20
N ASN A 255 0.17 -9.96 -30.52
CA ASN A 255 -0.20 -9.93 -29.10
C ASN A 255 -1.72 -10.17 -28.90
N CYS A 256 -2.14 -11.43 -28.89
CA CYS A 256 -3.52 -11.83 -28.66
C CYS A 256 -3.73 -12.61 -27.35
N PHE A 257 -4.97 -12.64 -26.87
CA PHE A 257 -5.35 -13.53 -25.77
C PHE A 257 -5.35 -14.98 -26.25
N ILE A 258 -4.84 -15.88 -25.41
CA ILE A 258 -4.78 -17.32 -25.67
C ILE A 258 -5.83 -18.02 -24.80
N PRO A 259 -6.67 -18.92 -25.35
CA PRO A 259 -6.70 -19.39 -26.73
C PRO A 259 -7.20 -18.36 -27.76
N HIS A 260 -8.13 -17.49 -27.38
CA HIS A 260 -8.64 -16.39 -28.22
C HIS A 260 -9.39 -15.39 -27.32
N SER A 261 -9.83 -14.28 -27.90
CA SER A 261 -10.72 -13.34 -27.22
C SER A 261 -12.19 -13.80 -27.25
N SER A 262 -13.00 -13.40 -26.27
CA SER A 262 -14.43 -13.71 -26.14
C SER A 262 -15.26 -12.44 -26.03
N ARG A 263 -15.94 -12.10 -27.13
CA ARG A 263 -16.88 -10.98 -27.18
C ARG A 263 -18.07 -11.19 -26.25
N ASP A 264 -18.65 -12.38 -26.25
CA ASP A 264 -19.88 -12.65 -25.49
C ASP A 264 -19.68 -12.56 -23.99
N GLY A 265 -18.49 -12.87 -23.48
CA GLY A 265 -18.18 -12.76 -22.05
C GLY A 265 -17.68 -11.39 -21.60
N ALA A 266 -17.30 -10.51 -22.53
CA ALA A 266 -16.58 -9.28 -22.21
C ALA A 266 -17.43 -8.22 -21.49
N LEU A 267 -18.76 -8.31 -21.53
CA LEU A 267 -19.67 -7.38 -20.85
C LEU A 267 -19.92 -7.69 -19.35
N TYR A 268 -19.52 -8.87 -18.87
CA TYR A 268 -19.70 -9.29 -17.46
C TYR A 268 -19.26 -8.28 -16.38
N PRO A 269 -18.23 -7.43 -16.59
CA PRO A 269 -17.84 -6.46 -15.58
C PRO A 269 -18.91 -5.40 -15.27
N SER A 270 -19.91 -5.23 -16.14
CA SER A 270 -20.98 -4.25 -16.01
C SER A 270 -22.27 -4.87 -15.49
N GLU A 271 -23.08 -4.08 -14.77
CA GLU A 271 -24.41 -4.51 -14.33
C GLU A 271 -25.30 -4.91 -15.52
N GLY A 272 -25.87 -6.12 -15.46
CA GLY A 272 -26.69 -6.64 -16.56
C GLY A 272 -25.87 -7.27 -17.67
N GLY A 273 -24.54 -7.26 -17.54
CA GLY A 273 -23.61 -7.81 -18.50
C GLY A 273 -23.81 -9.30 -18.69
N MET A 274 -24.00 -10.04 -17.59
CA MET A 274 -24.27 -11.48 -17.66
C MET A 274 -25.59 -11.78 -18.39
N ILE A 275 -26.65 -11.04 -18.09
CA ILE A 275 -27.93 -11.18 -18.79
C ILE A 275 -27.78 -10.87 -20.28
N ARG A 276 -26.99 -9.85 -20.64
CA ARG A 276 -26.73 -9.50 -22.03
C ARG A 276 -25.99 -10.63 -22.75
N SER A 277 -24.93 -11.16 -22.15
CA SER A 277 -24.19 -12.32 -22.65
C SER A 277 -25.07 -13.53 -22.89
N ILE A 278 -25.97 -13.84 -21.95
CA ILE A 278 -26.93 -14.94 -22.10
C ILE A 278 -27.85 -14.71 -23.30
N LYS A 279 -28.41 -13.51 -23.47
CA LYS A 279 -29.29 -13.18 -24.59
C LYS A 279 -28.59 -13.19 -25.94
N ASP A 280 -27.35 -12.71 -25.99
CA ASP A 280 -26.57 -12.67 -27.23
C ASP A 280 -26.17 -14.09 -27.68
N GLN A 281 -25.87 -14.99 -26.73
CA GLN A 281 -25.58 -16.40 -27.02
C GLN A 281 -26.81 -17.26 -27.32
N SER A 282 -27.96 -17.00 -26.70
CA SER A 282 -29.14 -17.87 -26.84
C SER A 282 -29.81 -17.77 -28.22
N GLY A 283 -29.58 -16.68 -28.97
CA GLY A 283 -30.20 -16.43 -30.28
C GLY A 283 -31.72 -16.17 -30.24
N GLU A 284 -32.43 -16.73 -29.27
CA GLU A 284 -33.83 -16.54 -28.94
C GLU A 284 -33.98 -15.92 -27.54
N THR A 285 -35.13 -15.33 -27.22
CA THR A 285 -35.42 -14.87 -25.85
C THR A 285 -35.39 -16.07 -24.89
N PRO A 286 -34.50 -16.09 -23.89
CA PRO A 286 -34.41 -17.19 -22.93
C PRO A 286 -35.76 -17.47 -22.27
N ALA A 287 -36.04 -18.74 -21.96
CA ALA A 287 -37.22 -19.12 -21.19
C ALA A 287 -37.06 -18.63 -19.75
N GLY A 288 -37.48 -17.38 -19.47
CA GLY A 288 -37.49 -16.85 -18.11
C GLY A 288 -37.36 -15.34 -17.99
N ARG A 289 -37.80 -14.84 -16.84
CA ARG A 289 -37.62 -13.44 -16.44
C ARG A 289 -36.20 -13.28 -15.94
N MET A 290 -35.50 -12.23 -16.36
CA MET A 290 -34.12 -11.97 -15.94
C MET A 290 -34.01 -10.55 -15.42
N LEU A 291 -33.50 -10.39 -14.20
CA LEU A 291 -33.33 -9.09 -13.54
C LEU A 291 -31.90 -8.96 -13.02
N SER A 292 -31.35 -7.75 -13.09
CA SER A 292 -30.03 -7.44 -12.56
C SER A 292 -30.17 -6.35 -11.51
N PHE A 293 -29.41 -6.53 -10.43
CA PHE A 293 -29.29 -5.55 -9.37
C PHE A 293 -27.84 -5.45 -8.92
N SER A 294 -27.36 -4.22 -8.80
CA SER A 294 -26.07 -3.92 -8.20
C SER A 294 -26.22 -3.10 -6.92
N ASP A 295 -25.16 -3.08 -6.11
CA ASP A 295 -25.07 -2.44 -4.78
C ASP A 295 -25.50 -3.34 -3.63
N ILE A 296 -24.54 -3.75 -2.80
CA ILE A 296 -24.79 -4.62 -1.65
C ILE A 296 -25.79 -4.02 -0.65
N HIS A 297 -25.96 -2.69 -0.62
CA HIS A 297 -26.79 -2.01 0.37
C HIS A 297 -28.31 -2.17 0.14
N CYS A 298 -28.75 -2.53 -1.06
CA CYS A 298 -30.18 -2.78 -1.35
C CYS A 298 -30.56 -4.27 -1.36
N MET A 299 -29.59 -5.17 -1.10
CA MET A 299 -29.78 -6.61 -1.29
C MET A 299 -30.78 -7.24 -0.31
N ASP A 300 -30.85 -6.75 0.92
CA ASP A 300 -31.83 -7.24 1.90
C ASP A 300 -33.28 -7.02 1.41
N GLU A 301 -33.56 -5.85 0.84
CA GLU A 301 -34.87 -5.51 0.29
C GLU A 301 -35.21 -6.36 -0.95
N ILE A 302 -34.25 -6.50 -1.87
CA ILE A 302 -34.42 -7.29 -3.10
C ILE A 302 -34.70 -8.75 -2.76
N LEU A 303 -33.95 -9.33 -1.82
CA LEU A 303 -34.09 -10.73 -1.43
C LEU A 303 -35.40 -11.00 -0.66
N ALA A 304 -35.92 -10.02 0.08
CA ALA A 304 -37.15 -10.17 0.87
C ALA A 304 -38.36 -10.59 0.01
N GLY A 305 -38.47 -10.07 -1.22
CA GLY A 305 -39.57 -10.35 -2.15
C GLY A 305 -39.44 -11.64 -2.97
N LEU A 306 -38.34 -12.39 -2.84
CA LEU A 306 -38.06 -13.55 -3.70
C LEU A 306 -39.11 -14.67 -3.58
N ASN A 307 -39.62 -14.92 -2.38
CA ASN A 307 -40.56 -16.02 -2.16
C ASN A 307 -41.89 -15.81 -2.89
N GLU A 308 -42.28 -14.56 -3.17
CA GLU A 308 -43.49 -14.22 -3.92
C GLU A 308 -43.37 -14.50 -5.43
N GLN A 309 -42.18 -14.87 -5.89
CA GLN A 309 -41.91 -15.19 -7.29
C GLN A 309 -42.01 -16.68 -7.61
N LYS A 310 -42.16 -17.54 -6.59
CA LYS A 310 -42.40 -18.98 -6.78
C LYS A 310 -43.70 -19.22 -7.56
N GLY A 311 -43.69 -20.19 -8.47
CA GLY A 311 -44.81 -20.59 -9.33
C GLY A 311 -45.09 -19.66 -10.50
N LYS A 312 -44.24 -18.65 -10.75
CA LYS A 312 -44.41 -17.67 -11.84
C LYS A 312 -43.45 -17.94 -13.02
N GLY A 313 -42.96 -19.17 -13.12
CA GLY A 313 -41.96 -19.58 -14.10
C GLY A 313 -40.53 -19.11 -13.77
N PRO A 314 -39.54 -19.52 -14.59
CA PRO A 314 -38.13 -19.32 -14.31
C PRO A 314 -37.76 -17.84 -14.13
N LEU A 315 -37.03 -17.55 -13.07
CA LEU A 315 -36.49 -16.23 -12.71
C LEU A 315 -34.99 -16.35 -12.51
N PHE A 316 -34.21 -15.61 -13.30
CA PHE A 316 -32.78 -15.46 -13.12
C PHE A 316 -32.44 -14.08 -12.55
N LEU A 317 -31.66 -14.04 -11.48
CA LEU A 317 -31.18 -12.83 -10.83
C LEU A 317 -29.67 -12.71 -10.95
N GLU A 318 -29.21 -11.67 -11.63
CA GLU A 318 -27.82 -11.23 -11.59
C GLU A 318 -27.63 -10.28 -10.40
N LEU A 319 -26.93 -10.73 -9.36
CA LEU A 319 -26.67 -9.90 -8.18
C LEU A 319 -25.19 -9.53 -8.08
N LEU A 320 -24.90 -8.24 -8.00
CA LEU A 320 -23.55 -7.69 -7.94
C LEU A 320 -23.36 -6.82 -6.70
N ALA A 321 -22.32 -7.07 -5.91
CA ALA A 321 -22.08 -6.30 -4.68
C ALA A 321 -21.64 -4.85 -4.95
N CYS A 322 -20.92 -4.61 -6.05
CA CYS A 322 -20.40 -3.29 -6.40
C CYS A 322 -21.41 -2.55 -7.28
N LYS A 323 -21.72 -1.29 -6.93
CA LYS A 323 -22.64 -0.44 -7.70
C LYS A 323 -22.19 -0.26 -9.16
N GLY A 324 -23.06 -0.61 -10.10
CA GLY A 324 -22.78 -0.63 -11.54
C GLY A 324 -21.89 -1.78 -12.01
N GLY A 325 -21.53 -2.72 -11.14
CA GLY A 325 -20.74 -3.91 -11.46
C GLY A 325 -19.25 -3.84 -11.09
N CYS A 326 -18.51 -4.86 -11.50
CA CYS A 326 -17.07 -5.05 -11.22
C CYS A 326 -16.18 -3.92 -11.76
N ILE A 327 -16.62 -3.14 -12.76
CA ILE A 327 -15.94 -1.92 -13.21
C ILE A 327 -15.71 -0.91 -12.06
N ASN A 328 -16.56 -0.96 -11.04
CA ASN A 328 -16.47 -0.18 -9.81
C ASN A 328 -16.02 -1.02 -8.60
N GLY A 329 -15.33 -2.13 -8.85
CA GLY A 329 -14.71 -2.95 -7.81
C GLY A 329 -13.73 -2.14 -6.94
N PRO A 330 -13.46 -2.59 -5.70
CA PRO A 330 -12.67 -1.84 -4.73
C PRO A 330 -11.23 -1.54 -5.17
N ALA A 331 -10.64 -2.39 -6.04
CA ALA A 331 -9.29 -2.20 -6.59
C ALA A 331 -9.26 -1.53 -7.98
N SER A 332 -10.42 -1.13 -8.50
CA SER A 332 -10.53 -0.36 -9.75
C SER A 332 -10.04 1.08 -9.57
N GLN A 333 -9.82 1.78 -10.68
CA GLN A 333 -9.46 3.19 -10.65
C GLN A 333 -10.59 4.06 -10.06
N LYS A 334 -10.26 4.87 -9.05
CA LYS A 334 -11.23 5.62 -8.24
C LYS A 334 -11.60 7.01 -8.82
N HIS A 335 -10.72 7.60 -9.63
CA HIS A 335 -10.87 8.98 -10.14
C HIS A 335 -11.53 9.08 -11.53
N ILE A 336 -12.13 8.00 -12.01
CA ILE A 336 -12.85 7.96 -13.30
C ILE A 336 -14.33 7.68 -13.02
N GLY A 337 -15.21 8.50 -13.61
CA GLY A 337 -16.66 8.32 -13.48
C GLY A 337 -17.15 7.02 -14.12
N THR A 338 -18.21 6.42 -13.54
CA THR A 338 -18.78 5.15 -14.02
C THR A 338 -19.14 5.17 -15.50
N VAL A 339 -19.67 6.30 -16.02
CA VAL A 339 -20.03 6.44 -17.44
C VAL A 339 -18.83 6.21 -18.35
N VAL A 340 -17.65 6.74 -17.99
CA VAL A 340 -16.43 6.58 -18.80
C VAL A 340 -15.98 5.12 -18.77
N LYS A 341 -15.99 4.48 -17.60
CA LYS A 341 -15.64 3.06 -17.49
C LYS A 341 -16.57 2.18 -18.31
N GLN A 342 -17.87 2.49 -18.30
CA GLN A 342 -18.86 1.75 -19.08
C GLN A 342 -18.65 1.93 -20.59
N CYS A 343 -18.35 3.15 -21.04
CA CYS A 343 -17.99 3.41 -22.44
C CYS A 343 -16.75 2.61 -22.84
N LEU A 344 -15.68 2.62 -22.04
CA LEU A 344 -14.46 1.86 -22.33
C LEU A 344 -14.71 0.36 -22.50
N VAL A 345 -15.54 -0.25 -21.63
CA VAL A 345 -15.90 -1.66 -21.75
C VAL A 345 -16.74 -1.90 -23.01
N ASN A 346 -17.72 -1.05 -23.30
CA ASN A 346 -18.55 -1.17 -24.50
C ASN A 346 -17.73 -1.00 -25.79
N ASP A 347 -16.83 -0.01 -25.84
CA ASP A 347 -15.96 0.25 -26.98
C ASP A 347 -15.02 -0.94 -27.22
N TYR A 348 -14.47 -1.53 -26.14
CA TYR A 348 -13.70 -2.77 -26.23
C TYR A 348 -14.54 -3.92 -26.83
N VAL A 349 -15.75 -4.15 -26.33
CA VAL A 349 -16.66 -5.20 -26.86
C VAL A 349 -17.02 -4.99 -28.32
N LEU A 350 -17.18 -3.73 -28.75
CA LEU A 350 -17.44 -3.38 -30.15
C LEU A 350 -16.22 -3.57 -31.05
N SER A 351 -15.01 -3.49 -30.49
CA SER A 351 -13.77 -3.73 -31.23
C SER A 351 -13.43 -5.21 -31.44
N LEU A 352 -14.05 -6.11 -30.68
CA LEU A 352 -13.81 -7.54 -30.78
C LEU A 352 -14.55 -8.17 -31.97
N GLU A 353 -13.85 -9.03 -32.71
CA GLU A 353 -14.47 -9.87 -33.73
C GLU A 353 -15.39 -10.94 -33.11
N VAL A 354 -16.43 -11.32 -33.87
CA VAL A 354 -17.29 -12.45 -33.50
C VAL A 354 -16.59 -13.73 -33.96
N HIS A 355 -16.04 -14.49 -33.02
CA HIS A 355 -15.54 -15.83 -33.30
C HIS A 355 -16.71 -16.83 -33.37
N ASN A 356 -16.82 -17.54 -34.49
CA ASN A 356 -17.76 -18.66 -34.61
C ASN A 356 -17.28 -19.83 -33.74
N GLU A 357 -18.22 -20.55 -33.11
CA GLU A 357 -18.03 -21.68 -32.18
C GLU A 357 -17.25 -22.90 -32.74
N SER A 358 -16.55 -22.77 -33.86
CA SER A 358 -15.80 -23.88 -34.49
C SER A 358 -14.57 -24.34 -33.71
N ASP A 359 -14.14 -23.61 -32.68
CA ASP A 359 -13.13 -24.08 -31.74
C ASP A 359 -13.81 -24.84 -30.60
N ASN A 360 -13.51 -26.14 -30.46
CA ASN A 360 -13.98 -27.08 -29.42
C ASN A 360 -13.55 -26.70 -27.98
N LEU A 361 -13.64 -25.43 -27.60
CA LEU A 361 -13.27 -24.92 -26.29
C LEU A 361 -14.48 -24.96 -25.35
N TYR A 362 -14.81 -26.17 -24.89
CA TYR A 362 -15.97 -26.44 -24.05
C TYR A 362 -15.50 -26.81 -22.63
N CYS A 363 -15.99 -26.12 -21.62
CA CYS A 363 -15.81 -26.54 -20.23
C CYS A 363 -16.92 -27.52 -19.85
N GLU A 364 -16.55 -28.79 -19.63
CA GLU A 364 -17.55 -29.86 -19.53
C GLU A 364 -18.47 -29.78 -18.32
N ASP A 365 -17.87 -29.55 -17.17
CA ASP A 365 -18.55 -29.52 -15.90
C ASP A 365 -18.13 -28.27 -15.15
N ILE A 366 -19.10 -27.42 -14.82
CA ILE A 366 -18.85 -26.27 -13.96
C ILE A 366 -19.59 -26.39 -12.64
N THR A 367 -20.08 -27.58 -12.30
CA THR A 367 -20.91 -27.82 -11.12
C THR A 367 -20.09 -27.60 -9.86
N TYR A 368 -20.54 -26.67 -9.02
CA TYR A 368 -19.84 -26.35 -7.79
C TYR A 368 -20.78 -25.70 -6.77
N ALA A 369 -21.12 -26.49 -5.75
CA ALA A 369 -21.81 -26.00 -4.57
C ALA A 369 -20.77 -25.50 -3.55
N ARG A 370 -20.53 -24.18 -3.53
CA ARG A 370 -19.60 -23.56 -2.57
C ARG A 370 -20.08 -23.73 -1.13
N VAL A 371 -19.45 -24.58 -0.33
CA VAL A 371 -19.79 -24.66 1.10
C VAL A 371 -19.22 -23.43 1.81
N ILE A 372 -20.09 -22.67 2.48
CA ILE A 372 -19.69 -21.53 3.31
C ILE A 372 -20.33 -21.76 4.65
N GLU A 373 -19.50 -21.97 5.67
CA GLU A 373 -19.97 -22.03 7.04
C GLU A 373 -20.59 -20.67 7.40
N ALA A 374 -21.83 -20.71 7.87
CA ALA A 374 -22.44 -19.53 8.44
C ALA A 374 -21.56 -19.10 9.63
N PRO A 375 -21.17 -17.82 9.72
CA PRO A 375 -20.45 -17.36 10.89
C PRO A 375 -21.33 -17.62 12.10
N GLU A 376 -20.77 -18.26 13.14
CA GLU A 376 -21.43 -18.28 14.44
C GLU A 376 -21.66 -16.82 14.84
N ALA A 377 -22.93 -16.43 14.94
CA ALA A 377 -23.29 -15.14 15.51
C ALA A 377 -22.89 -15.18 16.98
N ILE A 378 -21.69 -14.70 17.30
CA ILE A 378 -21.27 -14.50 18.67
C ILE A 378 -22.10 -13.34 19.21
N ASP A 379 -23.16 -13.66 19.94
CA ASP A 379 -23.92 -12.63 20.61
C ASP A 379 -23.13 -12.15 21.82
N TYR A 380 -22.67 -10.90 21.75
CA TYR A 380 -21.92 -10.30 22.83
C TYR A 380 -22.90 -9.76 23.87
N THR A 381 -22.70 -10.16 25.12
CA THR A 381 -23.38 -9.55 26.27
C THR A 381 -23.29 -8.02 26.21
N GLU A 382 -24.36 -7.31 26.59
CA GLU A 382 -24.41 -5.83 26.55
C GLU A 382 -23.21 -5.19 27.24
N ASP A 383 -22.70 -5.79 28.32
CA ASP A 383 -21.51 -5.31 29.04
C ASP A 383 -20.24 -5.29 28.15
N LYS A 384 -20.03 -6.30 27.30
CA LYS A 384 -18.90 -6.32 26.34
C LYS A 384 -19.06 -5.23 25.28
N ILE A 385 -20.27 -5.03 24.76
CA ILE A 385 -20.58 -3.98 23.78
C ILE A 385 -20.31 -2.60 24.41
N GLN A 386 -20.79 -2.38 25.63
CA GLN A 386 -20.55 -1.14 26.37
C GLN A 386 -19.06 -0.90 26.64
N ARG A 387 -18.30 -1.93 27.01
CA ARG A 387 -16.84 -1.80 27.16
C ARG A 387 -16.16 -1.39 25.85
N ALA A 388 -16.55 -1.97 24.71
CA ALA A 388 -16.02 -1.59 23.41
C ALA A 388 -16.37 -0.14 23.04
N LEU A 389 -17.62 0.29 23.28
CA LEU A 389 -18.06 1.67 23.08
C LEU A 389 -17.29 2.68 23.95
N ARG A 390 -17.02 2.34 25.21
CA ARG A 390 -16.23 3.19 26.12
C ARG A 390 -14.81 3.41 25.63
N GLN A 391 -14.20 2.44 24.94
CA GLN A 391 -12.84 2.58 24.41
C GLN A 391 -12.73 3.67 23.34
N ILE A 392 -13.82 3.98 22.63
CA ILE A 392 -13.91 5.09 21.67
C ILE A 392 -14.61 6.32 22.26
N GLY A 393 -14.68 6.41 23.59
CA GLY A 393 -15.22 7.57 24.30
C GLY A 393 -16.73 7.75 24.19
N LYS A 394 -17.49 6.65 24.00
CA LYS A 394 -18.96 6.63 24.09
C LYS A 394 -19.36 5.97 25.41
N TYR A 395 -19.90 6.76 26.34
CA TYR A 395 -20.18 6.31 27.70
C TYR A 395 -21.67 6.10 27.97
N ASN A 396 -22.52 6.79 27.21
CA ASN A 396 -23.96 6.76 27.32
C ASN A 396 -24.62 6.81 25.94
N GLY A 397 -25.95 6.64 25.90
CA GLY A 397 -26.71 6.64 24.63
C GLY A 397 -26.64 7.96 23.86
N GLU A 398 -26.39 9.10 24.53
CA GLU A 398 -26.26 10.39 23.85
C GLU A 398 -24.96 10.51 23.04
N ASP A 399 -23.91 9.79 23.44
CA ASP A 399 -22.65 9.69 22.70
C ASP A 399 -22.76 8.79 21.45
N GLU A 400 -23.78 7.93 21.40
CA GLU A 400 -24.04 7.02 20.29
C GLU A 400 -24.75 7.71 19.11
N LYS A 401 -24.04 8.66 18.47
CA LYS A 401 -24.60 9.47 17.37
C LYS A 401 -25.01 8.69 16.11
N ASN A 402 -24.60 7.44 15.96
CA ASN A 402 -24.90 6.57 14.81
C ASN A 402 -24.67 7.26 13.44
N CYS A 403 -23.58 8.02 13.31
CA CYS A 403 -23.35 8.90 12.16
C CYS A 403 -22.91 8.19 10.87
N GLY A 404 -22.70 6.87 10.87
CA GLY A 404 -22.30 6.12 9.68
C GLY A 404 -20.86 6.34 9.19
N ALA A 405 -20.13 7.35 9.69
CA ALA A 405 -18.84 7.78 9.13
C ALA A 405 -17.71 6.72 9.19
N CYS A 406 -17.85 5.71 10.05
CA CYS A 406 -16.90 4.59 10.18
C CYS A 406 -17.26 3.36 9.32
N GLY A 407 -18.30 3.47 8.48
CA GLY A 407 -18.79 2.37 7.64
C GLY A 407 -19.85 1.47 8.29
N TYR A 408 -20.25 1.75 9.54
CA TYR A 408 -21.27 0.98 10.27
C TYR A 408 -22.51 1.82 10.54
N SER A 409 -23.69 1.21 10.37
CA SER A 409 -25.02 1.81 10.58
C SER A 409 -25.23 2.32 12.00
N THR A 410 -24.76 1.58 12.99
CA THR A 410 -24.87 1.97 14.40
C THR A 410 -23.54 1.86 15.13
N CYS A 411 -23.42 2.59 16.24
CA CYS A 411 -22.27 2.51 17.14
C CYS A 411 -22.14 1.11 17.74
N ARG A 412 -23.26 0.44 17.99
CA ARG A 412 -23.31 -0.94 18.49
C ARG A 412 -22.81 -1.95 17.45
N ASP A 413 -23.14 -1.76 16.18
CA ASP A 413 -22.61 -2.62 15.10
C ASP A 413 -21.10 -2.48 14.97
N TYR A 414 -20.59 -1.24 15.04
CA TYR A 414 -19.16 -0.98 15.12
C TYR A 414 -18.51 -1.65 16.34
N ALA A 415 -19.17 -1.61 17.51
CA ALA A 415 -18.66 -2.24 18.73
C ALA A 415 -18.61 -3.76 18.60
N ARG A 416 -19.61 -4.40 18.00
CA ARG A 416 -19.59 -5.84 17.68
C ARG A 416 -18.46 -6.18 16.72
N ALA A 417 -18.31 -5.41 15.64
CA ALA A 417 -17.22 -5.60 14.68
C ALA A 417 -15.83 -5.41 15.31
N THR A 418 -15.69 -4.52 16.30
CA THR A 418 -14.46 -4.36 17.07
C THR A 418 -14.18 -5.60 17.94
N LEU A 419 -15.20 -6.16 18.57
CA LEU A 419 -15.08 -7.39 19.37
C LEU A 419 -14.74 -8.61 18.51
N ASP A 420 -15.23 -8.62 17.26
CA ASP A 420 -14.88 -9.63 16.25
C ASP A 420 -13.48 -9.45 15.64
N GLY A 421 -12.73 -8.42 16.04
CA GLY A 421 -11.41 -8.10 15.48
C GLY A 421 -11.43 -7.57 14.05
N ARG A 422 -12.59 -7.08 13.57
CA ARG A 422 -12.80 -6.58 12.20
C ARG A 422 -12.79 -5.05 12.09
N ALA A 423 -12.75 -4.35 13.22
CA ALA A 423 -12.74 -2.89 13.26
C ALA A 423 -11.70 -2.36 14.26
N GLU A 424 -10.99 -1.31 13.88
CA GLU A 424 -10.02 -0.63 14.73
C GLU A 424 -10.61 0.64 15.35
N LYS A 425 -10.12 1.02 16.53
CA LYS A 425 -10.58 2.20 17.30
C LYS A 425 -10.52 3.49 16.48
N ASP A 426 -9.47 3.59 15.68
CA ASP A 426 -9.15 4.76 14.88
C ASP A 426 -10.10 4.92 13.68
N MET A 427 -10.90 3.91 13.33
CA MET A 427 -11.95 4.06 12.33
C MET A 427 -13.08 5.00 12.79
N CYS A 428 -13.23 5.26 14.09
CA CYS A 428 -14.23 6.19 14.60
C CYS A 428 -13.74 7.65 14.49
N ILE A 429 -14.13 8.34 13.42
CA ILE A 429 -13.79 9.76 13.18
C ILE A 429 -14.11 10.70 14.36
N SER A 430 -15.26 10.51 15.01
CA SER A 430 -15.64 11.34 16.15
C SER A 430 -14.69 11.16 17.33
N TYR A 431 -14.25 9.92 17.58
CA TYR A 431 -13.27 9.61 18.60
C TYR A 431 -11.90 10.17 18.26
N LEU A 432 -11.41 9.95 17.04
CA LEU A 432 -10.11 10.47 16.60
C LEU A 432 -10.02 11.99 16.72
N LYS A 433 -11.07 12.71 16.31
CA LYS A 433 -11.13 14.17 16.43
C LYS A 433 -11.02 14.61 17.89
N LYS A 434 -11.84 14.05 18.78
CA LYS A 434 -11.80 14.34 20.23
C LYS A 434 -10.44 13.98 20.85
N LEU A 435 -9.84 12.87 20.43
CA LEU A 435 -8.53 12.43 20.91
C LEU A 435 -7.42 13.40 20.48
N SER A 436 -7.42 13.83 19.22
CA SER A 436 -6.48 14.81 18.69
C SER A 436 -6.58 16.15 19.43
N GLU A 437 -7.80 16.66 19.64
CA GLU A 437 -8.06 17.88 20.41
C GLU A 437 -7.56 17.76 21.86
N LYS A 438 -7.82 16.63 22.54
CA LYS A 438 -7.33 16.39 23.91
C LYS A 438 -5.81 16.34 23.98
N LYS A 439 -5.15 15.67 23.03
CA LYS A 439 -3.68 15.59 22.95
C LYS A 439 -3.06 16.98 22.77
N SER A 440 -3.56 17.76 21.80
CA SER A 440 -3.09 19.12 21.55
C SER A 440 -3.26 20.02 22.79
N ASN A 441 -4.44 19.99 23.40
CA ASN A 441 -4.75 20.77 24.61
C ASN A 441 -3.85 20.41 25.80
N ALA A 442 -3.55 19.12 26.00
CA ALA A 442 -2.66 18.67 27.07
C ALA A 442 -1.23 19.20 26.86
N LEU A 443 -0.70 19.08 25.64
CA LEU A 443 0.62 19.60 25.29
C LEU A 443 0.70 21.11 25.52
N ILE A 444 -0.21 21.89 24.94
CA ILE A 444 -0.25 23.35 25.06
C ILE A 444 -0.29 23.79 26.54
N LYS A 445 -1.13 23.14 27.36
CA LYS A 445 -1.27 23.47 28.79
C LYS A 445 -0.03 23.17 29.63
N THR A 446 0.72 22.12 29.28
CA THR A 446 1.93 21.71 30.03
C THR A 446 3.21 22.43 29.58
N MET A 447 3.17 23.18 28.47
CA MET A 447 4.34 23.89 27.98
C MET A 447 4.80 25.02 28.93
N PRO A 448 6.08 25.04 29.33
CA PRO A 448 6.62 26.10 30.19
C PRO A 448 6.73 27.46 29.47
N SER A 449 6.88 27.44 28.16
CA SER A 449 6.86 28.63 27.30
C SER A 449 5.42 29.11 27.09
N GLY A 450 5.25 30.42 26.89
CA GLY A 450 3.97 31.00 26.51
C GLY A 450 3.58 30.63 25.08
N VAL A 451 2.45 29.97 24.89
CA VAL A 451 1.91 29.57 23.58
C VAL A 451 0.62 30.32 23.30
N VAL A 452 0.50 30.84 22.08
CA VAL A 452 -0.74 31.44 21.55
C VAL A 452 -0.95 30.99 20.10
N ILE A 453 -2.19 30.70 19.75
CA ILE A 453 -2.63 30.37 18.39
C ILE A 453 -3.73 31.35 18.02
N VAL A 454 -3.64 31.94 16.84
CA VAL A 454 -4.62 32.90 16.32
C VAL A 454 -5.14 32.50 14.95
N ASP A 455 -6.35 32.96 14.62
CA ASP A 455 -6.93 32.85 13.29
C ASP A 455 -6.44 33.97 12.35
N LYS A 456 -6.86 33.90 11.09
CA LYS A 456 -6.60 34.94 10.06
C LYS A 456 -7.09 36.36 10.39
N HIS A 457 -7.94 36.50 11.40
CA HIS A 457 -8.46 37.78 11.88
C HIS A 457 -7.76 38.24 13.17
N MET A 458 -6.60 37.64 13.50
CA MET A 458 -5.83 37.91 14.71
C MET A 458 -6.63 37.70 15.99
N ARG A 459 -7.61 36.78 15.97
CA ARG A 459 -8.35 36.37 17.16
C ARG A 459 -7.74 35.11 17.74
N ILE A 460 -7.57 35.09 19.05
CA ILE A 460 -7.02 33.94 19.76
C ILE A 460 -7.96 32.74 19.61
N LEU A 461 -7.44 31.68 19.00
CA LEU A 461 -8.05 30.35 18.95
C LEU A 461 -7.79 29.59 20.25
N GLU A 462 -6.56 29.68 20.77
CA GLU A 462 -6.13 29.04 22.02
C GLU A 462 -4.86 29.72 22.56
N CYS A 463 -4.69 29.75 23.89
CA CYS A 463 -3.41 30.06 24.53
C CYS A 463 -3.23 29.29 25.83
N ASN A 464 -1.99 29.15 26.31
CA ASN A 464 -1.72 28.55 27.62
C ASN A 464 -1.59 29.59 28.73
N SER A 465 -1.60 29.13 29.98
CA SER A 465 -1.45 30.01 31.14
C SER A 465 -0.12 30.75 31.13
N SER A 466 0.96 30.08 30.71
CA SER A 466 2.31 30.66 30.59
C SER A 466 2.32 31.89 29.68
N PHE A 467 1.54 31.89 28.59
CA PHE A 467 1.38 33.06 27.73
C PHE A 467 0.65 34.19 28.44
N ALA A 468 -0.47 33.89 29.11
CA ALA A 468 -1.22 34.89 29.85
C ALA A 468 -0.39 35.52 30.98
N GLU A 469 0.44 34.74 31.67
CA GLU A 469 1.37 35.22 32.69
C GLU A 469 2.49 36.07 32.10
N LEU A 470 2.99 35.71 30.92
CA LEU A 470 4.04 36.44 30.21
C LEU A 470 3.55 37.83 29.77
N MET A 471 2.30 37.93 29.30
CA MET A 471 1.71 39.16 28.79
C MET A 471 1.28 40.16 29.89
N GLY A 472 1.11 39.70 31.13
CA GLY A 472 0.90 40.56 32.29
C GLY A 472 -0.33 40.24 33.14
N PRO A 473 -0.55 40.98 34.25
CA PRO A 473 -1.59 40.69 35.24
C PRO A 473 -3.01 40.80 34.68
N GLU A 474 -3.26 41.74 33.77
CA GLU A 474 -4.58 41.90 33.12
C GLU A 474 -4.92 40.70 32.25
N THR A 475 -3.98 40.23 31.42
CA THR A 475 -4.16 39.04 30.58
C THR A 475 -4.31 37.78 31.43
N LYS A 476 -3.58 37.66 32.54
CA LYS A 476 -3.73 36.56 33.51
C LYS A 476 -5.11 36.55 34.17
N ALA A 477 -5.64 37.71 34.54
CA ALA A 477 -6.98 37.83 35.09
C ALA A 477 -8.04 37.43 34.05
N ALA A 478 -7.91 37.90 32.80
CA ALA A 478 -8.77 37.52 31.70
C ALA A 478 -8.72 36.01 31.41
N TYR A 479 -7.54 35.39 31.49
CA TYR A 479 -7.37 33.95 31.31
C TYR A 479 -8.06 33.15 32.43
N SER A 480 -8.01 33.65 33.66
CA SER A 480 -8.68 33.02 34.80
C SER A 480 -10.20 33.03 34.65
N ALA A 481 -10.76 34.09 34.07
CA ALA A 481 -12.19 34.17 33.74
C ALA A 481 -12.56 33.33 32.51
N ARG A 482 -11.68 33.27 31.50
CA ARG A 482 -11.89 32.52 30.25
C ARG A 482 -10.60 31.83 29.79
N PRO A 483 -10.37 30.57 30.23
CA PRO A 483 -9.18 29.83 29.84
C PRO A 483 -9.02 29.71 28.32
N GLY A 484 -7.80 29.94 27.84
CA GLY A 484 -7.47 29.94 26.42
C GLY A 484 -7.86 31.20 25.65
N LEU A 485 -8.46 32.20 26.31
CA LEU A 485 -8.79 33.53 25.76
C LEU A 485 -9.50 33.51 24.39
N LYS A 486 -10.31 32.47 24.12
CA LYS A 486 -10.91 32.25 22.79
C LYS A 486 -11.71 33.47 22.33
N GLY A 487 -11.35 33.98 21.15
CA GLY A 487 -11.98 35.15 20.51
C GLY A 487 -11.43 36.51 20.94
N ALA A 488 -10.46 36.57 21.86
CA ALA A 488 -9.78 37.82 22.20
C ALA A 488 -8.92 38.31 21.02
N VAL A 489 -8.84 39.63 20.82
CA VAL A 489 -8.04 40.23 19.75
C VAL A 489 -6.58 40.29 20.19
N LEU A 490 -5.67 39.68 19.42
CA LEU A 490 -4.26 39.55 19.77
C LEU A 490 -3.57 40.91 19.91
N GLU A 491 -3.89 41.88 19.05
CA GLU A 491 -3.34 43.26 19.11
C GLU A 491 -3.48 43.92 20.48
N LYS A 492 -4.55 43.59 21.21
CA LYS A 492 -4.81 44.16 22.56
C LYS A 492 -3.95 43.52 23.65
N ILE A 493 -3.32 42.39 23.35
CA ILE A 493 -2.56 41.57 24.31
C ILE A 493 -1.07 41.59 23.98
N LEU A 494 -0.73 41.52 22.68
CA LEU A 494 0.63 41.51 22.19
C LEU A 494 0.85 42.71 21.24
N PRO A 495 1.69 43.69 21.63
CA PRO A 495 1.96 44.89 20.82
C PRO A 495 2.59 44.62 19.45
N TYR A 496 3.13 43.42 19.23
CA TYR A 496 3.81 42.99 18.01
C TYR A 496 2.99 41.99 17.18
N SER A 497 1.66 42.08 17.22
CA SER A 497 0.74 41.22 16.45
C SER A 497 0.99 41.24 14.94
N ALA A 498 1.52 42.34 14.39
CA ALA A 498 1.87 42.47 12.96
C ALA A 498 2.84 41.37 12.46
N VAL A 499 3.64 40.79 13.36
CA VAL A 499 4.52 39.66 13.03
C VAL A 499 3.72 38.40 12.65
N PHE A 500 2.53 38.21 13.23
CA PHE A 500 1.63 37.11 12.89
C PHE A 500 0.99 37.30 11.51
N GLU A 501 0.64 38.53 11.14
CA GLU A 501 0.11 38.88 9.82
C GLU A 501 1.13 38.66 8.69
N GLY A 502 2.40 38.97 8.96
CA GLY A 502 3.47 38.70 8.00
C GLY A 502 3.73 37.21 7.78
N VAL A 503 3.52 36.38 8.81
CA VAL A 503 3.77 34.93 8.74
C VAL A 503 2.59 34.17 8.14
N ILE A 504 1.34 34.59 8.41
CA ILE A 504 0.15 33.89 7.88
C ILE A 504 0.10 33.92 6.35
N SER A 505 0.52 35.05 5.76
CA SER A 505 0.43 35.34 4.32
C SER A 505 1.57 34.76 3.48
N ARG A 506 2.71 34.44 4.11
CA ARG A 506 3.94 34.01 3.41
C ARG A 506 4.27 32.53 3.57
N GLU A 507 3.42 31.76 4.25
CA GLU A 507 3.62 30.32 4.52
C GLU A 507 5.04 30.06 5.05
N GLY A 508 5.41 30.78 6.12
CA GLY A 508 6.76 30.79 6.66
C GLY A 508 6.83 30.57 8.16
N SER A 509 8.05 30.68 8.70
CA SER A 509 8.29 30.78 10.13
C SER A 509 9.33 31.87 10.41
N LEU A 510 9.08 32.64 11.47
CA LEU A 510 10.05 33.56 12.05
C LEU A 510 10.54 32.92 13.33
N THR A 511 11.81 32.55 13.34
CA THR A 511 12.45 31.89 14.47
C THR A 511 13.28 32.88 15.27
N ARG A 512 13.20 32.83 16.60
CA ARG A 512 14.03 33.64 17.53
C ARG A 512 14.00 35.14 17.28
N GLN A 513 12.80 35.70 17.23
CA GLN A 513 12.62 37.14 17.29
C GLN A 513 12.64 37.57 18.76
N THR A 514 13.35 38.68 19.02
CA THR A 514 13.40 39.28 20.36
C THR A 514 12.41 40.43 20.40
N PHE A 515 11.53 40.43 21.39
CA PHE A 515 10.53 41.48 21.59
C PHE A 515 10.73 42.11 22.97
N GLN A 516 10.58 43.43 23.04
CA GLN A 516 10.63 44.17 24.30
C GLN A 516 9.20 44.36 24.82
N LEU A 517 8.87 43.78 25.97
CA LEU A 517 7.55 43.93 26.59
C LEU A 517 7.69 44.55 27.98
N GLY A 518 7.60 45.89 28.04
CA GLY A 518 7.94 46.64 29.25
C GLY A 518 9.40 46.42 29.65
N ASP A 519 9.63 45.97 30.89
CA ASP A 519 10.96 45.68 31.43
C ASP A 519 11.47 44.27 31.07
N LYS A 520 10.67 43.45 30.38
CA LYS A 520 11.01 42.07 30.03
C LYS A 520 11.46 41.96 28.58
N ILE A 521 12.51 41.18 28.37
CA ILE A 521 12.92 40.73 27.04
C ILE A 521 12.31 39.34 26.82
N ILE A 522 11.48 39.20 25.79
CA ILE A 522 10.89 37.91 25.41
C ILE A 522 11.49 37.46 24.08
N GLU A 523 11.94 36.21 24.02
CA GLU A 523 12.33 35.56 22.77
C GLU A 523 11.17 34.69 22.30
N GLY A 524 10.78 34.82 21.04
CA GLY A 524 9.67 34.04 20.51
C GLY A 524 9.84 33.63 19.06
N SER A 525 9.13 32.58 18.68
CA SER A 525 9.02 32.11 17.30
C SER A 525 7.57 32.12 16.88
N VAL A 526 7.30 32.57 15.66
CA VAL A 526 5.96 32.65 15.06
C VAL A 526 5.97 31.79 13.80
N PHE A 527 5.01 30.89 13.66
CA PHE A 527 4.97 29.89 12.58
C PHE A 527 3.55 29.69 12.07
N SER A 528 3.41 29.46 10.76
CA SER A 528 2.13 29.07 10.18
C SER A 528 1.77 27.65 10.63
N ILE A 529 0.53 27.46 11.09
CA ILE A 529 -0.05 26.14 11.38
C ILE A 529 -0.83 25.66 10.16
N GLU A 530 -1.61 26.55 9.56
CA GLU A 530 -2.36 26.32 8.34
C GLU A 530 -2.37 27.62 7.52
N LYS A 531 -1.94 27.54 6.26
CA LYS A 531 -1.83 28.68 5.35
C LYS A 531 -3.15 29.45 5.29
N ASP A 532 -3.09 30.77 5.47
CA ASP A 532 -4.25 31.68 5.45
C ASP A 532 -5.36 31.40 6.49
N HIS A 533 -5.14 30.48 7.44
CA HIS A 533 -6.15 30.06 8.41
C HIS A 533 -5.68 30.22 9.85
N ALA A 534 -4.48 29.75 10.20
CA ALA A 534 -3.99 29.73 11.57
C ALA A 534 -2.46 29.95 11.69
N VAL A 535 -2.07 30.74 12.70
CA VAL A 535 -0.66 30.99 13.06
C VAL A 535 -0.45 30.76 14.55
N GLY A 536 0.66 30.09 14.87
CA GLY A 536 1.12 29.86 16.24
C GLY A 536 2.28 30.76 16.61
N GLY A 537 2.38 31.09 17.90
CA GLY A 537 3.50 31.78 18.51
C GLY A 537 3.91 31.10 19.81
N ILE A 538 5.22 30.91 20.00
CA ILE A 538 5.81 30.41 21.24
C ILE A 538 6.78 31.47 21.76
N PHE A 539 6.65 31.86 23.01
CA PHE A 539 7.40 32.95 23.65
C PHE A 539 8.00 32.49 24.98
N GLN A 540 9.19 32.96 25.29
CA GLN A 540 9.88 32.68 26.54
C GLN A 540 10.53 33.95 27.08
N ASP A 541 10.44 34.17 28.40
CA ASP A 541 11.15 35.25 29.07
C ASP A 541 12.65 34.89 29.17
N VAL A 542 13.49 35.66 28.47
CA VAL A 542 14.95 35.47 28.49
C VAL A 542 15.65 36.31 29.56
N THR A 543 14.88 37.09 30.32
CA THR A 543 15.33 37.90 31.46
C THR A 543 15.43 37.07 32.75
N SER A 544 14.85 35.86 32.75
CA SER A 544 14.87 34.94 33.89
C SER A 544 16.27 34.34 34.14
N PRO A 545 16.79 34.38 35.39
CA PRO A 545 18.15 33.90 35.72
C PRO A 545 18.38 32.40 35.49
N GLN A 546 17.32 31.58 35.42
CA GLN A 546 17.44 30.16 35.08
C GLN A 546 17.86 29.92 33.62
N VAL A 547 17.36 30.75 32.69
CA VAL A 547 17.65 30.65 31.25
C VAL A 547 19.08 31.10 30.93
N GLN A 548 19.61 32.07 31.66
CA GLN A 548 21.00 32.51 31.53
C GLN A 548 22.00 31.39 31.87
N LYS A 549 21.73 30.61 32.91
CA LYS A 549 22.62 29.50 33.34
C LYS A 549 22.68 28.40 32.28
N GLU A 550 21.54 27.98 31.73
CA GLU A 550 21.50 26.99 30.65
C GLU A 550 22.16 27.50 29.36
N ARG A 551 21.98 28.78 29.02
CA ARG A 551 22.62 29.40 27.85
C ARG A 551 24.13 29.44 27.96
N ILE A 552 24.66 29.82 29.14
CA ILE A 552 26.10 29.83 29.41
C ILE A 552 26.66 28.41 29.29
N ILE A 553 25.98 27.40 29.86
CA ILE A 553 26.39 25.99 29.77
C ILE A 553 26.40 25.51 28.32
N ARG A 554 25.38 25.88 27.52
CA ARG A 554 25.29 25.47 26.11
C ARG A 554 26.37 26.13 25.25
N GLN A 555 26.65 27.41 25.44
CA GLN A 555 27.73 28.10 24.74
C GLN A 555 29.11 27.54 25.11
N ALA A 556 29.33 27.22 26.38
CA ALA A 556 30.57 26.57 26.83
C ALA A 556 30.76 25.19 26.17
N LYS A 557 29.69 24.37 26.08
CA LYS A 557 29.74 23.06 25.40
C LYS A 557 30.06 23.17 23.91
N GLN A 558 29.46 24.14 23.20
CA GLN A 558 29.76 24.36 21.78
C GLN A 558 31.20 24.80 21.54
N LEU A 559 31.75 25.66 22.41
CA LEU A 559 33.15 26.05 22.33
C LEU A 559 34.10 24.88 22.61
N MET A 560 33.75 24.00 23.55
CA MET A 560 34.50 22.77 23.81
C MET A 560 34.50 21.84 22.59
N GLU A 561 33.35 21.58 21.96
CA GLU A 561 33.27 20.76 20.74
C GLU A 561 34.15 21.32 19.62
N LYS A 562 34.06 22.62 19.36
CA LYS A 562 34.86 23.29 18.32
C LYS A 562 36.37 23.26 18.62
N SER A 563 36.75 23.33 19.89
CA SER A 563 38.15 23.19 20.32
C SER A 563 38.66 21.78 20.09
N ILE A 564 37.86 20.74 20.38
CA ILE A 564 38.25 19.34 20.17
C ILE A 564 38.42 19.06 18.67
N GLU A 565 37.48 19.55 17.85
CA GLU A 565 37.53 19.39 16.38
C GLU A 565 38.78 20.05 15.77
N SER A 566 39.13 21.25 16.26
CA SER A 566 40.35 21.95 15.84
C SER A 566 41.62 21.18 16.22
N VAL A 567 41.68 20.60 17.43
CA VAL A 567 42.81 19.78 17.88
C VAL A 567 42.94 18.50 17.05
N GLN A 568 41.81 17.85 16.71
CA GLN A 568 41.81 16.67 15.84
C GLN A 568 42.29 17.00 14.42
N GLN A 569 41.91 18.16 13.87
CA GLN A 569 42.44 18.63 12.59
C GLN A 569 43.94 18.91 12.63
N ILE A 570 44.44 19.53 13.70
CA ILE A 570 45.88 19.75 13.88
C ILE A 570 46.62 18.41 13.98
N ALA A 571 46.09 17.46 14.76
CA ALA A 571 46.68 16.12 14.88
C ALA A 571 46.66 15.36 13.55
N PHE A 572 45.60 15.50 12.75
CA PHE A 572 45.50 14.93 11.41
C PHE A 572 46.59 15.50 10.48
N LEU A 573 46.71 16.83 10.38
CA LEU A 573 47.70 17.51 9.54
C LEU A 573 49.14 17.21 9.95
N LEU A 574 49.39 17.06 11.27
CA LEU A 574 50.70 16.65 11.78
C LEU A 574 51.02 15.19 11.43
N GLY A 575 50.04 14.29 11.54
CA GLY A 575 50.20 12.90 11.16
C GLY A 575 50.44 12.71 9.67
N GLU A 576 49.74 13.48 8.84
CA GLU A 576 49.91 13.50 7.38
C GLU A 576 51.33 13.96 6.99
N ASN A 577 51.80 15.10 7.52
CA ASN A 577 53.17 15.59 7.28
C ASN A 577 54.25 14.59 7.73
N ALA A 578 54.05 13.93 8.88
CA ALA A 578 55.00 12.96 9.38
C ALA A 578 55.08 11.71 8.48
N ALA A 579 53.93 11.22 8.02
CA ALA A 579 53.85 10.08 7.10
C ALA A 579 54.47 10.41 5.73
N GLU A 580 54.18 11.59 5.17
CA GLU A 580 54.81 12.04 3.92
C GLU A 580 56.34 12.15 4.05
N SER A 581 56.81 12.71 5.17
CA SER A 581 58.24 12.83 5.46
C SER A 581 58.91 11.46 5.58
N GLU A 582 58.27 10.50 6.23
CA GLU A 582 58.77 9.13 6.39
C GLU A 582 58.84 8.39 5.05
N VAL A 583 57.80 8.49 4.21
CA VAL A 583 57.79 7.91 2.86
C VAL A 583 58.89 8.53 2.00
N MET A 584 59.07 9.85 2.05
CA MET A 584 60.11 10.54 1.29
C MET A 584 61.51 10.11 1.75
N LEU A 585 61.74 10.03 3.06
CA LEU A 585 63.01 9.58 3.63
C LEU A 585 63.30 8.11 3.29
N ASN A 586 62.30 7.22 3.37
CA ASN A 586 62.47 5.82 2.99
C ASN A 586 62.73 5.65 1.48
N THR A 587 62.09 6.46 0.63
CA THR A 587 62.34 6.46 -0.82
C THR A 587 63.78 6.90 -1.13
N ILE A 588 64.29 7.91 -0.40
CA ILE A 588 65.69 8.35 -0.49
C ILE A 588 66.62 7.22 -0.02
N ILE A 589 66.34 6.58 1.13
CA ILE A 589 67.14 5.47 1.64
C ILE A 589 67.18 4.32 0.62
N GLU A 590 66.05 3.90 0.06
CA GLU A 590 65.98 2.82 -0.94
C GLU A 590 66.75 3.15 -2.22
N SER A 591 66.69 4.40 -2.69
CA SER A 591 67.43 4.84 -3.89
C SER A 591 68.95 4.94 -3.67
N PHE A 592 69.42 5.18 -2.45
CA PHE A 592 70.85 5.12 -2.12
C PHE A 592 71.33 3.72 -1.68
N SER A 593 70.42 2.81 -1.33
CA SER A 593 70.74 1.43 -0.93
C SER A 593 70.87 0.46 -2.12
N SER A 594 70.42 0.86 -3.32
CA SER A 594 70.35 0.01 -4.51
C SER A 594 71.62 0.00 -5.39
N ASP A 595 72.63 0.82 -5.07
CA ASP A 595 73.94 0.83 -5.77
C ASP A 595 74.96 -0.20 -5.21
N GLY A 596 74.52 -1.13 -4.35
CA GLY A 596 75.42 -2.02 -3.60
C GLY A 596 75.45 -3.49 -3.99
N LYS A 597 74.75 -3.94 -5.04
CA LYS A 597 74.77 -5.36 -5.46
C LYS A 597 74.59 -5.55 -6.98
N ASN A 598 75.71 -5.50 -7.70
CA ASN A 598 75.97 -6.26 -8.92
C ASN A 598 77.49 -6.50 -9.00
N GLU A 599 77.94 -7.54 -8.29
CA GLU A 599 79.07 -8.42 -8.68
C GLU A 599 78.52 -9.82 -8.87
#